data_AF-A0A523PGJ9-F1
#
_entry.id   AF-A0A523PGJ9-F1
#
_cell.length_a   1.000
_cell.length_b   1.000
_cell.length_c   1.000
_cell.angle_alpha   90.00
_cell.angle_beta   90.00
_cell.angle_gamma   90.00
#
_symmetry.space_group_name_H-M   'P 1'
#
loop_
_entity.id
_entity.type
_entity.pdbx_description
1 polymer ?
#
loop_
_entity_poly.entity_id
_entity_poly.type
_entity_poly.pdbx_seq_one_letter_code
_entity_poly.pdbx_strand_id
1 'polypeptide(L)'
;MGRSSSGTALYAGTSPASLQRVVDNTTSVPGESFNFLGVANPVAIEGGAIGFSGYWGGGGYGLFVAEGGSVEAIVKKGDVLDGAMVEQAYCRAQNMSGSRMLIEVRFQSTPVLSHRALYLVTR
;
A
#
# COMPACT_ATOMS: atom_id res chain seq x y z
N MET A 1 -1.82 10.81 -11.41
CA MET A 1 -2.13 9.43 -11.02
C MET A 1 -3.52 9.07 -11.55
N GLY A 2 -3.74 7.87 -12.09
CA GLY A 2 -5.03 7.42 -12.65
C GLY A 2 -5.29 5.93 -12.40
N ARG A 3 -6.56 5.50 -12.41
CA ARG A 3 -7.03 4.10 -12.23
C ARG A 3 -7.81 3.65 -13.48
N SER A 4 -7.67 2.40 -13.92
CA SER A 4 -8.47 1.82 -15.03
C SER A 4 -9.63 0.93 -14.53
N SER A 5 -10.63 0.71 -15.39
CA SER A 5 -11.94 0.12 -15.08
C SER A 5 -12.01 -1.42 -15.04
N SER A 6 -10.94 -2.15 -15.36
CA SER A 6 -10.95 -3.63 -15.47
C SER A 6 -9.93 -4.36 -14.58
N GLY A 7 -9.20 -3.63 -13.74
CA GLY A 7 -8.12 -4.16 -12.91
C GLY A 7 -7.14 -3.03 -12.65
N THR A 8 -6.99 -2.61 -11.39
CA THR A 8 -6.45 -1.28 -11.11
C THR A 8 -4.93 -1.27 -11.29
N ALA A 9 -4.47 -0.78 -12.44
CA ALA A 9 -3.08 -0.38 -12.60
C ALA A 9 -2.86 1.04 -12.02
N LEU A 10 -1.72 1.24 -11.39
CA LEU A 10 -1.23 2.55 -10.95
C LEU A 10 -0.19 3.04 -11.96
N TYR A 11 -0.39 4.27 -12.44
CA TYR A 11 0.55 4.96 -13.31
C TYR A 11 1.02 6.28 -12.68
N ALA A 12 2.29 6.60 -12.90
CA ALA A 12 2.93 7.83 -12.43
C ALA A 12 3.70 8.50 -13.56
N GLY A 13 3.70 9.83 -13.56
CA GLY A 13 4.31 10.66 -14.59
C GLY A 13 3.83 12.09 -14.46
N THR A 14 4.56 13.03 -15.05
CA THR A 14 4.25 14.46 -15.02
C THR A 14 3.52 14.92 -16.29
N SER A 15 3.43 14.06 -17.29
CA SER A 15 2.74 14.28 -18.56
C SER A 15 2.22 12.96 -19.14
N PRO A 16 1.25 12.97 -20.07
CA PRO A 16 0.79 11.74 -20.71
C PRO A 16 1.91 10.91 -21.37
N ALA A 17 2.91 11.59 -21.96
CA ALA A 17 4.05 10.94 -22.61
C ALA A 17 5.08 10.34 -21.62
N SER A 18 5.03 10.73 -20.34
CA SER A 18 5.92 10.24 -19.28
C SER A 18 5.22 9.30 -18.30
N LEU A 19 3.97 8.90 -18.58
CA LEU A 19 3.26 7.94 -17.73
C LEU A 19 3.95 6.57 -17.78
N GLN A 20 4.50 6.18 -16.65
CA GLN A 20 5.07 4.86 -16.40
C GLN A 20 4.12 4.06 -15.52
N ARG A 21 4.09 2.75 -15.78
CA ARG A 21 3.35 1.81 -14.95
C ARG A 21 4.14 1.55 -13.67
N VAL A 22 3.47 1.71 -12.54
CA VAL A 22 4.03 1.48 -11.20
C VAL A 22 3.67 0.08 -10.73
N VAL A 23 2.39 -0.28 -10.80
CA VAL A 23 1.83 -1.59 -10.42
C VAL A 23 0.64 -1.93 -11.30
N ASP A 24 0.44 -3.21 -11.57
CA ASP A 24 -0.78 -3.77 -12.17
C ASP A 24 -1.11 -5.17 -11.63
N ASN A 25 -2.05 -5.87 -12.28
CA ASN A 25 -2.48 -7.21 -11.88
C ASN A 25 -1.52 -8.35 -12.26
N THR A 26 -0.43 -8.04 -12.95
CA THR A 26 0.68 -8.97 -13.20
C THR A 26 1.80 -8.81 -12.19
N THR A 27 1.77 -7.73 -11.40
CA THR A 27 2.77 -7.45 -10.37
C THR A 27 2.54 -8.34 -9.15
N SER A 28 3.57 -9.09 -8.75
CA SER A 28 3.52 -9.93 -7.56
C SER A 28 3.50 -9.11 -6.27
N VAL A 29 2.73 -9.55 -5.29
CA VAL A 29 2.70 -8.94 -3.96
C VAL A 29 3.96 -9.39 -3.20
N PRO A 30 4.75 -8.48 -2.63
CA PRO A 30 5.95 -8.85 -1.87
C PRO A 30 5.67 -9.87 -0.74
N GLY A 31 6.39 -10.98 -0.80
CA GLY A 31 6.29 -12.06 0.20
C GLY A 31 4.99 -12.87 0.15
N GLU A 32 4.24 -12.83 -0.96
CA GLU A 32 3.03 -13.61 -1.17
C GLU A 32 3.12 -14.39 -2.49
N SER A 33 2.35 -15.47 -2.64
CA SER A 33 2.22 -16.21 -3.90
C SER A 33 1.16 -15.63 -4.85
N PHE A 34 0.65 -14.42 -4.56
CA PHE A 34 -0.42 -13.76 -5.30
C PHE A 34 0.09 -12.51 -6.01
N ASN A 35 -0.60 -12.13 -7.09
CA ASN A 35 -0.46 -10.81 -7.69
C ASN A 35 -1.48 -9.83 -7.10
N PHE A 36 -1.22 -8.53 -7.27
CA PHE A 36 -2.19 -7.51 -6.92
C PHE A 36 -3.48 -7.71 -7.71
N LEU A 37 -4.63 -7.66 -7.05
CA LEU A 37 -5.94 -7.60 -7.71
C LEU A 37 -6.43 -6.16 -7.87
N GLY A 38 -5.82 -5.23 -7.12
CA GLY A 38 -5.92 -3.80 -7.37
C GLY A 38 -5.24 -2.98 -6.29
N VAL A 39 -5.27 -1.66 -6.53
CA VAL A 39 -4.57 -0.65 -5.75
C VAL A 39 -5.46 0.55 -5.49
N ALA A 40 -5.21 1.25 -4.38
CA ALA A 40 -5.98 2.40 -3.93
C ALA A 40 -5.09 3.40 -3.17
N ASN A 41 -5.62 4.61 -2.97
CA ASN A 41 -5.00 5.68 -2.16
C ASN A 41 -3.52 5.94 -2.51
N PRO A 42 -3.15 6.14 -3.79
CA PRO A 42 -1.77 6.39 -4.13
C PRO A 42 -1.35 7.78 -3.62
N VAL A 43 -0.13 7.87 -3.09
CA VAL A 43 0.44 9.07 -2.50
C VAL A 43 1.91 9.19 -2.93
N ALA A 44 2.30 10.36 -3.45
CA ALA A 44 3.67 10.61 -3.87
C ALA A 44 4.51 11.11 -2.68
N ILE A 45 5.57 10.38 -2.36
CA ILE A 45 6.50 10.66 -1.28
C ILE A 45 7.69 11.44 -1.87
N GLU A 46 8.31 12.30 -1.06
CA GLU A 46 9.55 12.96 -1.43
C GLU A 46 10.61 11.94 -1.89
N GLY A 47 11.41 12.28 -2.91
CA GLY A 47 12.38 11.35 -3.51
C GLY A 47 11.83 10.50 -4.67
N GLY A 48 10.53 10.59 -4.98
CA GLY A 48 9.92 9.89 -6.13
C GLY A 48 9.34 8.52 -5.78
N ALA A 49 9.38 8.13 -4.51
CA ALA A 49 8.66 6.98 -4.00
C ALA A 49 7.15 7.20 -4.03
N ILE A 50 6.38 6.13 -4.21
CA ILE A 50 4.91 6.17 -4.27
C ILE A 50 4.34 5.17 -3.29
N GLY A 51 3.71 5.66 -2.23
CA GLY A 51 2.93 4.84 -1.32
C GLY A 51 1.56 4.50 -1.91
N PHE A 52 1.07 3.28 -1.70
CA PHE A 52 -0.28 2.88 -2.12
C PHE A 52 -0.81 1.71 -1.30
N SER A 53 -2.13 1.64 -1.16
CA SER A 53 -2.80 0.45 -0.63
C SER A 53 -2.98 -0.58 -1.73
N GLY A 54 -2.72 -1.85 -1.44
CA GLY A 54 -2.91 -2.97 -2.37
C GLY A 54 -3.78 -4.07 -1.76
N TYR A 55 -4.54 -4.77 -2.60
CA TYR A 55 -5.29 -5.96 -2.21
C TYR A 55 -5.04 -7.13 -3.16
N TRP A 56 -5.14 -8.36 -2.64
CA TRP A 56 -4.89 -9.59 -3.39
C TRP A 56 -5.81 -10.73 -2.94
N GLY A 57 -5.63 -11.91 -3.54
CA GLY A 57 -6.41 -13.11 -3.22
C GLY A 57 -6.35 -13.50 -1.73
N GLY A 58 -7.35 -14.25 -1.26
CA GLY A 58 -7.41 -14.66 0.16
C GLY A 58 -7.81 -13.56 1.14
N GLY A 59 -8.34 -12.43 0.65
CA GLY A 59 -8.71 -11.28 1.48
C GLY A 59 -7.50 -10.50 1.99
N GLY A 60 -6.39 -10.55 1.24
CA GLY A 60 -5.16 -9.85 1.54
C GLY A 60 -5.28 -8.35 1.32
N TYR A 61 -4.75 -7.57 2.27
CA TYR A 61 -4.68 -6.11 2.20
C TYR A 61 -3.39 -5.58 2.84
N GLY A 62 -2.82 -4.52 2.29
CA GLY A 62 -1.60 -3.93 2.83
C GLY A 62 -1.27 -2.56 2.27
N LEU A 63 -0.23 -1.96 2.86
CA LEU A 63 0.39 -0.72 2.43
C LEU A 63 1.77 -1.03 1.85
N PHE A 64 2.03 -0.48 0.67
CA PHE A 64 3.23 -0.74 -0.12
C PHE A 64 3.84 0.58 -0.56
N VAL A 65 5.12 0.52 -0.93
CA VAL A 65 5.81 1.62 -1.60
C VAL A 65 6.44 1.11 -2.89
N ALA A 66 6.34 1.91 -3.94
CA ALA A 66 7.08 1.70 -5.17
C ALA A 66 8.16 2.77 -5.31
N GLU A 67 9.41 2.35 -5.51
CA GLU A 67 10.57 3.21 -5.67
C GLU A 67 11.61 2.51 -6.55
N GLY A 68 12.25 3.25 -7.47
CA GLY A 68 13.28 2.68 -8.34
C GLY A 68 12.82 1.50 -9.19
N GLY A 69 11.52 1.40 -9.50
CA GLY A 69 10.93 0.28 -10.25
C GLY A 69 10.69 -0.99 -9.42
N SER A 70 10.97 -0.96 -8.12
CA SER A 70 10.69 -2.05 -7.19
C SER A 70 9.48 -1.73 -6.31
N VAL A 71 8.78 -2.77 -5.85
CA VAL A 71 7.65 -2.65 -4.91
C VAL A 71 8.01 -3.37 -3.63
N GLU A 72 7.85 -2.69 -2.50
CA GLU A 72 8.09 -3.23 -1.17
C GLU A 72 6.84 -3.12 -0.31
N ALA A 73 6.63 -4.10 0.58
CA ALA A 73 5.63 -3.98 1.63
C ALA A 73 6.17 -3.05 2.74
N ILE A 74 5.33 -2.12 3.20
CA ILE A 74 5.57 -1.40 4.45
C ILE A 74 4.96 -2.18 5.61
N VAL A 75 3.70 -2.59 5.44
CA VAL A 75 2.98 -3.46 6.36
C VAL A 75 1.81 -4.10 5.61
N LYS A 76 1.56 -5.37 5.83
CA LYS A 76 0.51 -6.14 5.17
C LYS A 76 -0.18 -7.10 6.13
N LYS A 77 -1.35 -7.60 5.72
CA LYS A 77 -2.08 -8.63 6.46
C LYS A 77 -1.17 -9.82 6.78
N GLY A 78 -1.24 -10.30 8.01
CA GLY A 78 -0.42 -11.41 8.51
C GLY A 78 0.89 -10.98 9.17
N ASP A 79 1.36 -9.76 8.93
CA ASP A 79 2.48 -9.20 9.70
C ASP A 79 2.09 -9.05 11.18
N VAL A 80 3.08 -9.02 12.06
CA VAL A 80 2.87 -8.78 13.50
C VAL A 80 3.46 -7.42 13.88
N LEU A 81 2.63 -6.53 14.41
CA LEU A 81 3.06 -5.25 15.00
C LEU A 81 2.55 -5.19 16.45
N ASP A 82 3.42 -4.80 17.37
CA ASP A 82 3.11 -4.70 18.81
C ASP A 82 2.46 -5.98 19.40
N GLY A 83 2.90 -7.15 18.91
CA GLY A 83 2.39 -8.45 19.34
C GLY A 83 1.00 -8.82 18.79
N ALA A 84 0.41 -8.00 17.92
CA ALA A 84 -0.88 -8.25 17.29
C ALA A 84 -0.74 -8.47 15.78
N MET A 85 -1.53 -9.42 15.25
CA MET A 85 -1.55 -9.70 13.81
C MET A 85 -2.29 -8.61 13.06
N VAL A 86 -1.66 -8.06 12.03
CA VAL A 86 -2.23 -7.06 11.15
C VAL A 86 -3.31 -7.70 10.28
N GLU A 87 -4.46 -7.03 10.21
CA GLU A 87 -5.55 -7.37 9.29
C GLU A 87 -5.55 -6.44 8.06
N GLN A 88 -5.32 -5.14 8.27
CA GLN A 88 -5.27 -4.14 7.20
C GLN A 88 -4.34 -3.00 7.58
N ALA A 89 -3.73 -2.38 6.58
CA ALA A 89 -3.02 -1.12 6.73
C ALA A 89 -3.30 -0.19 5.56
N TYR A 90 -3.50 1.10 5.82
CA TYR A 90 -3.68 2.09 4.77
C TYR A 90 -3.13 3.46 5.18
N CYS A 91 -2.71 4.20 4.17
CA CYS A 91 -2.34 5.61 4.27
C CYS A 91 -3.39 6.44 3.54
N ARG A 92 -3.74 7.60 4.09
CA ARG A 92 -4.59 8.59 3.42
C ARG A 92 -3.70 9.73 2.90
N ALA A 93 -4.10 10.37 1.80
CA ALA A 93 -3.30 11.43 1.19
C ALA A 93 -2.95 12.60 2.14
N GLN A 94 -3.80 12.88 3.14
CA GLN A 94 -3.59 13.94 4.12
C GLN A 94 -2.60 13.56 5.24
N ASN A 95 -2.16 12.31 5.30
CA ASN A 95 -1.33 11.79 6.37
C ASN A 95 0.17 11.83 6.04
N MET A 96 0.60 12.67 5.09
CA MET A 96 1.99 12.73 4.65
C MET A 96 2.64 14.08 4.89
N SER A 97 3.92 14.04 5.24
CA SER A 97 4.78 15.23 5.34
C SER A 97 6.22 14.85 4.97
N GLY A 98 6.70 15.34 3.82
CA GLY A 98 8.01 14.97 3.26
C GLY A 98 8.10 13.45 3.06
N SER A 99 9.09 12.84 3.71
CA SER A 99 9.33 11.40 3.69
C SER A 99 8.61 10.61 4.80
N ARG A 100 7.67 11.25 5.51
CA ARG A 100 6.92 10.65 6.63
C ARG A 100 5.48 10.36 6.26
N MET A 101 4.99 9.20 6.69
CA MET A 101 3.60 8.76 6.53
C MET A 101 3.01 8.37 7.87
N LEU A 102 1.84 8.92 8.20
CA LEU A 102 1.00 8.44 9.29
C LEU A 102 0.03 7.38 8.75
N ILE A 103 0.23 6.13 9.15
CA ILE A 103 -0.53 4.99 8.65
C ILE A 103 -1.51 4.52 9.71
N GLU A 104 -2.71 4.13 9.29
CA GLU A 104 -3.68 3.45 10.16
C GLU A 104 -3.55 1.96 9.93
N VAL A 105 -3.28 1.21 11.00
CA VAL A 105 -3.21 -0.25 11.00
C VAL A 105 -4.38 -0.77 11.80
N ARG A 106 -5.08 -1.75 11.24
CA ARG A 106 -6.15 -2.50 11.89
C ARG A 106 -5.63 -3.90 12.19
N PHE A 107 -5.88 -4.37 13.41
CA PHE A 107 -5.46 -5.68 13.86
C PHE A 107 -6.60 -6.69 13.83
N GLN A 108 -6.24 -7.97 13.72
CA GLN A 108 -7.17 -9.06 13.93
C GLN A 108 -7.63 -9.05 15.39
N SER A 109 -8.94 -8.96 15.58
CA SER A 109 -9.56 -8.95 16.89
C SER A 109 -10.14 -10.33 17.22
N THR A 110 -9.53 -11.02 18.18
CA THR A 110 -10.12 -12.17 18.88
C THR A 110 -10.00 -11.95 20.39
N PRO A 111 -11.09 -11.83 21.19
CA PRO A 111 -12.52 -11.86 20.87
C PRO A 111 -13.23 -10.49 20.91
N VAL A 112 -12.54 -9.36 21.08
CA VAL A 112 -13.18 -8.03 21.25
C VAL A 112 -12.62 -7.00 20.27
N LEU A 113 -13.53 -6.16 19.76
CA LEU A 113 -13.41 -4.95 18.92
C LEU A 113 -12.12 -4.78 18.12
N SER A 114 -12.23 -4.62 16.79
CA SER A 114 -11.10 -4.31 15.93
C SER A 114 -10.27 -3.14 16.47
N HIS A 115 -9.08 -3.44 16.98
CA HIS A 115 -8.16 -2.45 17.48
C HIS A 115 -7.43 -1.81 16.31
N ARG A 116 -7.26 -0.50 16.41
CA ARG A 116 -6.60 0.31 15.40
C ARG A 116 -5.52 1.11 16.07
N ALA A 117 -4.37 1.23 15.42
CA ALA A 117 -3.31 2.09 15.88
C ALA A 117 -2.78 2.92 14.71
N LEU A 118 -2.19 4.06 15.08
CA LEU A 118 -1.52 4.95 14.15
C LEU A 118 -0.01 4.74 14.30
N TYR A 119 0.67 4.52 13.18
CA TYR A 119 2.12 4.40 13.14
C TYR A 119 2.70 5.50 12.28
N LEU A 120 3.83 6.06 12.71
CA LEU A 120 4.64 6.93 11.88
C LEU A 120 5.67 6.08 11.16
N VAL A 121 5.65 6.12 9.84
CA VAL A 121 6.63 5.47 8.97
C VAL A 121 7.52 6.55 8.37
N THR A 122 8.83 6.34 8.45
CA THR A 122 9.85 7.15 7.77
C THR A 122 10.39 6.35 6.59
N ARG A 123 10.40 6.96 5.41
CA ARG A 123 11.11 6.45 4.23
C ARG A 123 12.20 7.43 3.83
#